data_AF-A0A3N6N251-F1
#
_entry.id   AF-A0A3N6N251-F1
#
_cell.length_a   1.000
_cell.length_b   1.000
_cell.length_c   1.000
_cell.angle_alpha   90.00
_cell.angle_beta   90.00
_cell.angle_gamma   90.00
#
_symmetry.space_group_name_H-M   'P 1'
#
loop_
_entity.id
_entity.type
_entity.pdbx_description
1 polymer ?
#
loop_
_entity_poly.entity_id
_entity_poly.type
_entity_poly.pdbx_seq_one_letter_code
_entity_poly.pdbx_strand_id
1 'polypeptide(L)'
;MRKIALCILIASTCQFAHAEQPPAVGLWEQLAAGDTGGSPANTQRVDVVFVDRKINEDVLFSGLFDIGEKVEVLCCVNVIKSALITLPELLKKYPWDPDTAEHLTKITGWKYIYEARVVDSSEQNARMRSLIKSLIIPPALSPYSAPVVVGKIPAVEIDKKFKVGSADVAYSMRVSQDKRVISYKFLINGKPVTLTEENFPD
;
A
#
# COMPACT_ATOMS: atom_id res chain seq x y z
N MET A 1 -4.16 18.35 71.46
CA MET A 1 -5.22 18.24 70.43
C MET A 1 -4.59 18.41 69.05
N ARG A 2 -4.54 17.32 68.26
CA ARG A 2 -3.80 17.19 66.99
C ARG A 2 -4.56 17.88 65.86
N LYS A 3 -3.90 18.78 65.12
CA LYS A 3 -4.38 19.35 63.85
C LYS A 3 -4.02 18.37 62.72
N ILE A 4 -5.00 17.79 62.05
CA ILE A 4 -4.80 16.94 60.88
C ILE A 4 -4.90 17.84 59.64
N ALA A 5 -3.77 18.06 58.97
CA ALA A 5 -3.72 18.71 57.68
C ALA A 5 -4.11 17.70 56.59
N LEU A 6 -5.18 17.99 55.86
CA LEU A 6 -5.66 17.18 54.74
C LEU A 6 -4.98 17.67 53.46
N CYS A 7 -3.94 16.96 53.01
CA CYS A 7 -3.32 17.18 51.70
C CYS A 7 -4.17 16.50 50.62
N ILE A 8 -4.87 17.30 49.81
CA ILE A 8 -5.56 16.85 48.61
C ILE A 8 -4.50 16.64 47.51
N LEU A 9 -4.09 15.39 47.30
CA LEU A 9 -3.30 14.98 46.15
C LEU A 9 -4.20 14.93 44.91
N ILE A 10 -4.11 15.97 44.08
CA ILE A 10 -4.68 15.96 42.73
C ILE A 10 -3.81 15.03 41.90
N ALA A 11 -4.25 13.78 41.75
CA ALA A 11 -3.65 12.83 40.83
C ALA A 11 -3.97 13.29 39.39
N SER A 12 -3.05 14.04 38.78
CA SER A 12 -3.07 14.30 37.34
C SER A 12 -2.94 12.99 36.57
N THR A 13 -4.07 12.41 36.19
CA THR A 13 -4.12 11.41 35.12
C THR A 13 -3.83 12.11 33.81
N CYS A 14 -2.55 12.29 33.49
CA CYS A 14 -2.14 12.45 32.10
C CYS A 14 -2.53 11.15 31.38
N GLN A 15 -3.75 11.09 30.86
CA GLN A 15 -4.07 10.18 29.78
C GLN A 15 -3.10 10.54 28.66
N PHE A 16 -2.06 9.72 28.49
CA PHE A 16 -1.22 9.76 27.31
C PHE A 16 -2.15 9.53 26.13
N ALA A 17 -2.56 10.62 25.49
CA ALA A 17 -3.09 10.59 24.15
C ALA A 17 -1.96 10.00 23.29
N HIS A 18 -1.94 8.68 23.16
CA HIS A 18 -1.17 8.03 22.10
C HIS A 18 -1.74 8.59 20.81
N ALA A 19 -1.06 9.59 20.26
CA ALA A 19 -1.36 10.10 18.94
C ALA A 19 -1.20 8.91 17.99
N GLU A 20 -2.34 8.37 17.56
CA GLU A 20 -2.42 7.29 16.59
C GLU A 20 -1.52 7.69 15.40
N GLN A 21 -0.53 6.86 15.09
CA GLN A 21 0.39 7.19 14.01
C GLN A 21 -0.42 7.32 12.72
N PRO A 22 -0.24 8.39 11.93
CA PRO A 22 -1.00 8.51 10.69
C PRO A 22 -0.70 7.30 9.78
N PRO A 23 -1.69 6.81 9.02
CA PRO A 23 -1.53 5.60 8.22
C PRO A 23 -0.38 5.77 7.23
N ALA A 24 0.40 4.71 7.05
CA ALA A 24 1.35 4.67 5.94
C ALA A 24 0.58 4.57 4.63
N VAL A 25 1.16 5.13 3.57
CA VAL A 25 0.63 5.03 2.21
C VAL A 25 1.72 4.51 1.29
N GLY A 26 1.31 3.97 0.16
CA GLY A 26 2.24 3.32 -0.74
C GLY A 26 1.67 2.98 -2.10
N LEU A 27 2.44 2.15 -2.79
CA LEU A 27 2.09 1.53 -4.06
C LEU A 27 2.29 0.03 -3.93
N TRP A 28 1.23 -0.74 -4.18
CA TRP A 28 1.27 -2.19 -4.24
C TRP A 28 1.48 -2.63 -5.69
N GLU A 29 2.54 -3.39 -5.93
CA GLU A 29 2.83 -4.05 -7.20
C GLU A 29 2.58 -5.55 -7.07
N GLN A 30 1.91 -6.14 -8.06
CA GLN A 30 1.82 -7.59 -8.23
C GLN A 30 2.38 -8.01 -9.58
N LEU A 31 3.55 -8.66 -9.54
CA LEU A 31 4.42 -8.93 -10.69
C LEU A 31 4.73 -10.42 -10.81
N ALA A 32 5.00 -10.91 -12.02
CA ALA A 32 5.46 -12.27 -12.23
C ALA A 32 6.98 -12.35 -12.01
N ALA A 33 7.45 -13.18 -11.09
CA ALA A 33 8.86 -13.44 -10.83
C ALA A 33 9.21 -14.89 -11.13
N GLY A 34 10.46 -15.20 -11.47
CA GLY A 34 10.89 -16.57 -11.73
C GLY A 34 12.40 -16.71 -11.83
N ASP A 35 12.89 -17.94 -11.75
CA ASP A 35 14.32 -18.16 -11.52
C ASP A 35 15.12 -18.21 -12.83
N THR A 36 14.54 -18.74 -13.92
CA THR A 36 15.16 -18.78 -15.25
C THR A 36 14.14 -18.98 -16.38
N GLY A 37 14.26 -18.20 -17.46
CA GLY A 37 13.67 -18.49 -18.77
C GLY A 37 12.24 -17.99 -19.04
N GLY A 38 11.62 -17.25 -18.13
CA GLY A 38 10.33 -16.57 -18.36
C GLY A 38 9.13 -17.44 -18.76
N SER A 39 9.28 -18.77 -18.69
CA SER A 39 8.19 -19.69 -19.01
C SER A 39 7.06 -19.50 -17.98
N PRO A 40 5.80 -19.32 -18.41
CA PRO A 40 4.65 -19.17 -17.50
C PRO A 40 4.50 -20.32 -16.49
N ALA A 41 5.07 -21.49 -16.78
CA ALA A 41 5.05 -22.64 -15.86
C ALA A 41 6.02 -22.50 -14.68
N ASN A 42 7.01 -21.60 -14.77
CA ASN A 42 8.07 -21.40 -13.78
C ASN A 42 8.03 -20.00 -13.16
N THR A 43 6.94 -19.24 -13.37
CA THR A 43 6.74 -17.93 -12.76
C THR A 43 5.74 -17.98 -11.61
N GLN A 44 6.06 -17.28 -10.53
CA GLN A 44 5.18 -17.06 -9.38
C GLN A 44 4.85 -15.58 -9.27
N ARG A 45 3.61 -15.23 -8.92
CA ARG A 45 3.26 -13.83 -8.66
C ARG A 45 3.82 -13.42 -7.29
N VAL A 46 4.49 -12.27 -7.26
CA VAL A 46 5.06 -11.67 -6.06
C VAL A 46 4.34 -10.35 -5.83
N ASP A 47 3.81 -10.19 -4.62
CA ASP A 47 3.26 -8.93 -4.14
C ASP A 47 4.32 -8.15 -3.37
N VAL A 48 4.53 -6.89 -3.71
CA VAL A 48 5.39 -5.97 -2.96
C VAL A 48 4.68 -4.64 -2.73
N VAL A 49 4.98 -3.99 -1.61
CA VAL A 49 4.46 -2.65 -1.31
C VAL A 49 5.61 -1.70 -1.07
N PHE A 50 5.65 -0.65 -1.87
CA PHE A 50 6.53 0.51 -1.73
C PHE A 50 5.85 1.54 -0.83
N VAL A 51 6.42 1.87 0.33
CA VAL A 51 5.75 2.68 1.36
C VAL A 51 6.54 3.93 1.77
N ASP A 52 5.82 4.97 2.18
CA ASP A 52 6.37 6.29 2.56
C ASP A 52 7.10 6.31 3.90
N ARG A 53 6.85 5.32 4.76
CA ARG A 53 7.39 5.22 6.12
C ARG A 53 7.53 3.78 6.57
N LYS A 54 8.33 3.58 7.62
CA LYS A 54 8.54 2.26 8.22
C LYS A 54 7.25 1.79 8.89
N ILE A 55 6.92 0.53 8.70
CA ILE A 55 5.81 -0.13 9.38
C ILE A 55 6.37 -0.77 10.66
N ASN A 56 5.75 -0.49 11.80
CA ASN A 56 6.24 -0.91 13.11
C ASN A 56 5.56 -2.19 13.65
N GLU A 57 4.48 -2.61 13.02
CA GLU A 57 3.67 -3.77 13.35
C GLU A 57 3.16 -4.44 12.07
N ASP A 58 2.56 -5.62 12.17
CA ASP A 58 1.95 -6.23 11.00
C ASP A 58 0.68 -5.45 10.63
N VAL A 59 0.54 -5.10 9.35
CA VAL A 59 -0.54 -4.22 8.89
C VAL A 59 -1.22 -4.79 7.67
N LEU A 60 -2.44 -4.31 7.47
CA LEU A 60 -3.23 -4.56 6.28
C LEU A 60 -3.37 -3.24 5.52
N PHE A 61 -3.13 -3.31 4.21
CA PHE A 61 -3.32 -2.22 3.27
C PHE A 61 -4.59 -2.43 2.46
N SER A 62 -5.41 -1.38 2.36
CA SER A 62 -6.47 -1.29 1.36
C SER A 62 -5.89 -0.67 0.09
N GLY A 63 -6.01 -1.38 -1.03
CA GLY A 63 -5.75 -0.84 -2.36
C GLY A 63 -6.86 0.09 -2.82
N LEU A 64 -6.51 1.04 -3.66
CA LEU A 64 -7.37 2.10 -4.16
C LEU A 64 -7.30 2.12 -5.68
N PHE A 65 -8.43 2.39 -6.34
CA PHE A 65 -8.51 2.54 -7.78
C PHE A 65 -9.33 3.80 -8.11
N ASP A 66 -8.74 4.75 -8.85
CA ASP A 66 -9.40 6.02 -9.19
C ASP A 66 -10.42 5.79 -10.32
N ILE A 67 -11.70 6.05 -10.03
CA ILE A 67 -12.81 5.94 -10.99
C ILE A 67 -13.42 7.30 -11.35
N GLY A 68 -12.62 8.37 -11.32
CA GLY A 68 -13.04 9.70 -11.72
C GLY A 68 -13.42 10.57 -10.53
N GLU A 69 -14.68 10.56 -10.09
CA GLU A 69 -15.12 11.37 -8.93
C GLU A 69 -14.95 10.65 -7.59
N LYS A 70 -14.82 9.31 -7.65
CA LYS A 70 -14.72 8.41 -6.50
C LYS A 70 -13.48 7.54 -6.58
N VAL A 71 -13.27 6.77 -5.52
CA VAL A 71 -12.22 5.77 -5.39
C VAL A 71 -12.87 4.44 -5.09
N GLU A 72 -12.62 3.44 -5.91
CA GLU A 72 -12.94 2.05 -5.57
C GLU A 72 -11.89 1.50 -4.60
N VAL A 73 -12.34 0.66 -3.67
CA VAL A 73 -11.51 0.03 -2.65
C VAL A 73 -11.29 -1.44 -3.01
N LEU A 74 -10.02 -1.83 -3.09
CA LEU A 74 -9.55 -3.20 -3.28
C LEU A 74 -8.98 -3.71 -1.97
N CYS A 75 -9.73 -4.59 -1.30
CA CYS A 75 -9.27 -5.19 -0.07
C CYS A 75 -8.76 -6.61 -0.32
N CYS A 76 -7.57 -6.99 0.13
CA CYS A 76 -6.54 -6.19 0.80
C CYS A 76 -5.20 -6.93 0.62
N VAL A 77 -4.09 -6.28 1.00
CA VAL A 77 -2.78 -6.95 1.12
C VAL A 77 -2.24 -6.84 2.55
N ASN A 78 -1.77 -7.97 3.07
CA ASN A 78 -1.09 -8.06 4.35
C ASN A 78 0.40 -7.82 4.16
N VAL A 79 0.97 -7.00 5.04
CA VAL A 79 2.41 -6.77 5.14
C VAL A 79 2.83 -7.08 6.57
N ILE A 80 3.75 -8.03 6.70
CA ILE A 80 4.39 -8.32 7.99
C ILE A 80 5.60 -7.40 8.16
N LYS A 81 5.80 -6.86 9.37
CA LYS A 81 6.86 -5.89 9.65
C LYS A 81 8.27 -6.42 9.36
N SER A 82 8.45 -7.73 9.45
CA SER A 82 9.72 -8.41 9.25
C SER A 82 10.04 -8.69 7.78
N ALA A 83 9.09 -8.50 6.86
CA ALA A 83 9.27 -8.73 5.42
C ALA A 83 9.86 -7.50 4.69
N LEU A 84 10.63 -6.67 5.40
CA LEU A 84 11.33 -5.55 4.81
C LEU A 84 12.42 -6.08 3.87
N ILE A 85 12.43 -5.58 2.63
CA ILE A 85 13.45 -5.89 1.63
C ILE A 85 14.02 -4.60 1.04
N THR A 86 15.16 -4.73 0.36
CA THR A 86 15.78 -3.66 -0.40
C THR A 86 15.46 -3.78 -1.89
N LEU A 87 15.56 -2.67 -2.63
CA LEU A 87 15.36 -2.69 -4.09
C LEU A 87 16.34 -3.68 -4.77
N PRO A 88 17.65 -3.72 -4.45
CA PRO A 88 18.54 -4.73 -5.04
C PRO A 88 18.14 -6.18 -4.75
N GLU A 89 17.57 -6.48 -3.57
CA GLU A 89 17.05 -7.83 -3.26
C GLU A 89 15.81 -8.15 -4.10
N LEU A 90 14.92 -7.17 -4.29
CA LEU A 90 13.76 -7.31 -5.15
C LEU A 90 14.16 -7.56 -6.62
N LEU A 91 15.10 -6.76 -7.16
CA LEU A 91 15.54 -6.86 -8.55
C LEU A 91 16.18 -8.22 -8.90
N LYS A 92 16.78 -8.90 -7.92
CA LYS A 92 17.31 -10.27 -8.11
C LYS A 92 16.24 -11.29 -8.50
N LYS A 93 14.96 -11.00 -8.28
CA LYS A 93 13.83 -11.86 -8.66
C LYS A 93 13.43 -11.78 -10.13
N TYR A 94 14.00 -10.81 -10.86
CA TYR A 94 13.67 -10.54 -12.27
C TYR A 94 14.91 -10.60 -13.18
N PRO A 95 15.74 -11.67 -13.13
CA PRO A 95 16.98 -11.71 -13.91
C PRO A 95 16.74 -11.85 -15.42
N TRP A 96 15.53 -12.22 -15.84
CA TRP A 96 15.13 -12.43 -17.24
C TRP A 96 14.06 -11.44 -17.72
N ASP A 97 13.63 -10.51 -16.86
CA ASP A 97 12.60 -9.51 -17.17
C ASP A 97 13.16 -8.11 -16.93
N PRO A 98 13.92 -7.56 -17.90
CA PRO A 98 14.54 -6.25 -17.78
C PRO A 98 13.50 -5.13 -17.73
N ASP A 99 12.32 -5.31 -18.33
CA ASP A 99 11.26 -4.30 -18.35
C ASP A 99 10.63 -4.16 -16.95
N THR A 100 10.34 -5.28 -16.29
CA THR A 100 9.91 -5.26 -14.88
C THR A 100 11.00 -4.71 -13.96
N ALA A 101 12.26 -5.10 -14.18
CA ALA A 101 13.37 -4.56 -13.40
C ALA A 101 13.51 -3.03 -13.58
N GLU A 102 13.39 -2.53 -14.81
CA GLU A 102 13.42 -1.10 -15.12
C GLU A 102 12.24 -0.37 -14.47
N HIS A 103 11.02 -0.89 -14.62
CA HIS A 103 9.81 -0.35 -13.98
C HIS A 103 10.00 -0.14 -12.48
N LEU A 104 10.46 -1.18 -11.77
CA LEU A 104 10.67 -1.14 -10.33
C LEU A 104 11.68 -0.06 -9.90
N THR A 105 12.67 0.27 -10.73
CA THR A 105 13.64 1.35 -10.44
C THR A 105 13.07 2.75 -10.67
N LYS A 106 12.00 2.86 -11.46
CA LYS A 106 11.31 4.12 -11.79
C LYS A 106 10.18 4.47 -10.83
N ILE A 107 9.81 3.56 -9.93
CA ILE A 107 8.90 3.87 -8.83
C ILE A 107 9.62 4.84 -7.88
N THR A 108 9.02 6.00 -7.60
CA THR A 108 9.60 7.02 -6.70
C THR A 108 8.64 7.43 -5.57
N GLY A 109 9.15 8.18 -4.58
CA GLY A 109 8.36 8.69 -3.45
C GLY A 109 8.25 7.74 -2.25
N TRP A 110 8.73 6.51 -2.39
CA TRP A 110 8.82 5.51 -1.32
C TRP A 110 10.11 5.65 -0.50
N LYS A 111 10.12 5.03 0.67
CA LYS A 111 11.29 4.94 1.57
C LYS A 111 11.60 3.52 2.03
N TYR A 112 10.61 2.63 2.01
CA TYR A 112 10.75 1.23 2.39
C TYR A 112 10.00 0.35 1.40
N ILE A 113 10.44 -0.90 1.26
CA ILE A 113 9.80 -1.91 0.41
C ILE A 113 9.54 -3.13 1.29
N TYR A 114 8.34 -3.66 1.22
CA TYR A 114 7.98 -4.90 1.92
C TYR A 114 7.47 -5.93 0.92
N GLU A 115 7.81 -7.19 1.15
CA GLU A 115 7.00 -8.27 0.56
C GLU A 115 5.63 -8.25 1.22
N ALA A 116 4.62 -8.48 0.40
CA ALA A 116 3.24 -8.52 0.82
C ALA A 116 2.60 -9.85 0.43
N ARG A 117 1.40 -10.06 0.93
CA ARG A 117 0.53 -11.17 0.50
C ARG A 117 -0.88 -10.66 0.37
N VAL A 118 -1.53 -11.00 -0.73
CA VAL A 118 -2.98 -10.87 -0.82
C VAL A 118 -3.65 -11.62 0.34
N VAL A 119 -4.64 -10.99 0.98
CA VAL A 119 -5.43 -11.63 2.05
C VAL A 119 -6.15 -12.88 1.53
N ASP A 120 -6.53 -13.78 2.45
CA ASP A 120 -7.27 -14.99 2.10
C ASP A 120 -8.58 -14.66 1.37
N SER A 121 -9.01 -15.54 0.46
CA SER A 121 -10.20 -15.31 -0.39
C SER A 121 -11.48 -14.96 0.41
N SER A 122 -11.58 -15.46 1.65
CA SER A 122 -12.69 -15.18 2.57
C SER A 122 -12.72 -13.72 3.08
N GLU A 123 -11.57 -13.05 3.09
CA GLU A 123 -11.42 -11.66 3.53
C GLU A 123 -11.42 -10.66 2.36
N GLN A 124 -11.25 -11.16 1.13
CA GLN A 124 -11.30 -10.34 -0.08
C GLN A 124 -12.71 -9.80 -0.32
N ASN A 125 -12.80 -8.56 -0.81
CA ASN A 125 -14.06 -8.05 -1.34
C ASN A 125 -14.30 -8.57 -2.78
N ALA A 126 -15.50 -8.33 -3.33
CA ALA A 126 -15.86 -8.84 -4.65
C ALA A 126 -14.94 -8.33 -5.78
N ARG A 127 -14.47 -7.07 -5.67
CA ARG A 127 -13.56 -6.46 -6.64
C ARG A 127 -12.18 -7.12 -6.61
N MET A 128 -11.62 -7.32 -5.43
CA MET A 128 -10.35 -8.03 -5.26
C MET A 128 -10.44 -9.48 -5.76
N ARG A 129 -11.52 -10.20 -5.44
CA ARG A 129 -11.70 -11.57 -5.98
C ARG A 129 -11.72 -11.58 -7.50
N SER A 130 -12.38 -10.61 -8.13
CA SER A 130 -12.41 -10.48 -9.58
C SER A 130 -11.02 -10.19 -10.15
N LEU A 131 -10.28 -9.27 -9.52
CA LEU A 131 -8.90 -8.93 -9.89
C LEU A 131 -7.99 -10.16 -9.78
N ILE A 132 -7.96 -10.83 -8.64
CA ILE A 132 -7.11 -12.02 -8.43
C ILE A 132 -7.46 -13.13 -9.42
N LYS A 133 -8.74 -13.34 -9.71
CA LYS A 133 -9.15 -14.32 -10.72
C LYS A 133 -8.62 -13.96 -12.11
N SER A 134 -8.65 -12.69 -12.52
CA SER A 134 -8.12 -12.27 -13.83
C SER A 134 -6.58 -12.30 -13.88
N LEU A 135 -5.91 -12.21 -12.73
CA LEU A 135 -4.46 -12.31 -12.61
C LEU A 135 -3.95 -13.76 -12.67
N ILE A 136 -4.81 -14.77 -12.51
CA ILE A 136 -4.45 -16.20 -12.55
C ILE A 136 -4.69 -16.84 -13.93
N ILE A 137 -5.62 -16.32 -14.73
CA ILE A 137 -6.01 -16.92 -16.03
C ILE A 137 -4.97 -16.58 -17.10
N PRO A 138 -4.35 -17.55 -17.80
CA PRO A 138 -3.45 -17.27 -18.92
C PRO A 138 -4.18 -16.70 -20.15
N PRO A 139 -3.59 -15.70 -20.85
CA PRO A 139 -2.44 -14.93 -20.40
C PRO A 139 -2.85 -14.09 -19.19
N ALA A 140 -2.11 -14.23 -18.09
CA ALA A 140 -2.37 -13.44 -16.90
C ALA A 140 -2.34 -11.96 -17.29
N LEU A 141 -3.27 -11.16 -16.77
CA LEU A 141 -3.18 -9.72 -16.97
C LEU A 141 -1.77 -9.25 -16.58
N SER A 142 -1.29 -8.26 -17.36
CA SER A 142 -0.08 -7.48 -17.16
C SER A 142 0.15 -7.14 -15.68
N PRO A 143 1.40 -6.81 -15.30
CA PRO A 143 1.71 -6.18 -14.03
C PRO A 143 0.60 -5.29 -13.49
N TYR A 144 0.25 -5.52 -12.22
CA TYR A 144 -0.81 -4.76 -11.57
C TYR A 144 -0.20 -3.82 -10.54
N SER A 145 -0.55 -2.55 -10.61
CA SER A 145 -0.20 -1.54 -9.62
C SER A 145 -1.46 -0.91 -9.02
N ALA A 146 -1.44 -0.69 -7.70
CA ALA A 146 -2.48 0.07 -7.01
C ALA A 146 -1.92 0.91 -5.87
N PRO A 147 -2.32 2.19 -5.75
CA PRO A 147 -2.05 2.98 -4.56
C PRO A 147 -2.73 2.34 -3.34
N VAL A 148 -2.04 2.34 -2.21
CA VAL A 148 -2.53 1.71 -0.98
C VAL A 148 -2.46 2.64 0.23
N VAL A 149 -3.33 2.39 1.21
CA VAL A 149 -3.31 3.03 2.53
C VAL A 149 -3.43 1.98 3.63
N VAL A 150 -2.63 2.10 4.69
CA VAL A 150 -2.73 1.24 5.88
C VAL A 150 -4.09 1.44 6.52
N GLY A 151 -4.77 0.33 6.76
CA GLY A 151 -6.07 0.28 7.39
C GLY A 151 -7.12 -0.35 6.48
N LYS A 152 -8.09 -1.02 7.11
CA LYS A 152 -9.23 -1.63 6.40
C LYS A 152 -10.27 -0.56 6.10
N ILE A 153 -10.62 -0.41 4.83
CA ILE A 153 -11.75 0.43 4.41
C ILE A 153 -12.92 -0.51 4.04
N PRO A 154 -14.03 -0.50 4.80
CA PRO A 154 -15.12 -1.45 4.60
C PRO A 154 -16.00 -1.13 3.38
N ALA A 155 -16.04 0.14 2.97
CA ALA A 155 -16.80 0.56 1.80
C ALA A 155 -16.11 0.11 0.50
N VAL A 156 -16.92 -0.28 -0.50
CA VAL A 156 -16.41 -0.68 -1.82
C VAL A 156 -16.05 0.54 -2.68
N GLU A 157 -16.71 1.67 -2.42
CA GLU A 157 -16.46 2.96 -3.04
C GLU A 157 -16.47 4.05 -1.96
N ILE A 158 -15.58 5.01 -2.10
CA ILE A 158 -15.46 6.16 -1.20
C ILE A 158 -15.22 7.44 -1.99
N ASP A 159 -15.52 8.58 -1.37
CA ASP A 159 -15.12 9.89 -1.91
C ASP A 159 -13.60 10.04 -1.91
N LYS A 160 -13.06 10.95 -2.74
CA LYS A 160 -11.62 11.25 -2.76
C LYS A 160 -11.06 11.83 -1.45
N LYS A 161 -11.95 12.21 -0.54
CA LYS A 161 -11.62 12.61 0.84
C LYS A 161 -12.35 11.67 1.78
N PHE A 162 -11.62 10.96 2.61
CA PHE A 162 -12.15 9.91 3.48
C PHE A 162 -11.33 9.84 4.77
N LYS A 163 -11.79 9.02 5.72
CA LYS A 163 -11.08 8.74 6.97
C LYS A 163 -10.57 7.31 7.00
N VAL A 164 -9.40 7.12 7.58
CA VAL A 164 -8.88 5.80 7.96
C VAL A 164 -8.41 5.88 9.41
N GLY A 165 -9.10 5.15 10.30
CA GLY A 165 -8.97 5.39 11.74
C GLY A 165 -9.35 6.84 12.07
N SER A 166 -8.49 7.53 12.85
CA SER A 166 -8.65 8.95 13.14
C SER A 166 -8.13 9.89 12.05
N ALA A 167 -7.38 9.39 11.06
CA ALA A 167 -6.68 10.22 10.09
C ALA A 167 -7.57 10.65 8.92
N ASP A 168 -7.46 11.93 8.55
CA ASP A 168 -8.02 12.48 7.31
C ASP A 168 -7.11 12.17 6.13
N VAL A 169 -7.69 11.54 5.11
CA VAL A 169 -6.99 11.14 3.88
C VAL A 169 -7.66 11.81 2.69
N ALA A 170 -6.87 12.46 1.84
CA ALA A 170 -7.31 12.82 0.49
C ALA A 170 -6.40 12.17 -0.55
N TYR A 171 -7.00 11.61 -1.60
CA TYR A 171 -6.31 10.90 -2.67
C TYR A 171 -6.61 11.52 -4.03
N SER A 172 -5.61 11.56 -4.89
CA SER A 172 -5.77 11.92 -6.29
C SER A 172 -4.73 11.22 -7.15
N MET A 173 -5.16 10.76 -8.33
CA MET A 173 -4.29 10.25 -9.38
C MET A 173 -4.15 11.27 -10.51
N ARG A 174 -2.97 11.34 -11.11
CA ARG A 174 -2.74 12.08 -12.36
C ARG A 174 -1.86 11.26 -13.28
N VAL A 175 -2.21 11.25 -14.55
CA VAL A 175 -1.37 10.70 -15.62
C VAL A 175 -0.72 11.88 -16.36
N SER A 176 0.57 11.79 -16.64
CA SER A 176 1.30 12.82 -17.41
C SER A 176 0.71 12.99 -18.82
N GLN A 177 0.98 14.12 -19.45
CA GLN A 177 0.43 14.43 -20.79
C GLN A 177 0.89 13.42 -21.86
N ASP A 178 2.13 12.95 -21.74
CA ASP A 178 2.70 11.91 -22.60
C ASP A 178 2.28 10.49 -22.20
N LYS A 179 1.43 10.36 -21.17
CA LYS A 179 0.94 9.10 -20.61
C LYS A 179 2.03 8.13 -20.19
N ARG A 180 3.23 8.61 -19.86
CA ARG A 180 4.33 7.76 -19.40
C ARG A 180 4.41 7.63 -17.90
N VAL A 181 3.99 8.64 -17.15
CA VAL A 181 4.13 8.67 -15.69
C VAL A 181 2.75 8.75 -15.05
N ILE A 182 2.52 7.90 -14.06
CA ILE A 182 1.37 8.00 -13.15
C ILE A 182 1.86 8.57 -11.83
N SER A 183 1.14 9.55 -11.29
CA SER A 183 1.40 10.14 -9.98
C SER A 183 0.22 9.93 -9.05
N TYR A 184 0.51 9.34 -7.89
CA TYR A 184 -0.42 9.08 -6.81
C TYR A 184 -0.13 10.04 -5.67
N LYS A 185 -1.03 10.97 -5.41
CA LYS A 185 -0.89 11.95 -4.33
C LYS A 185 -1.86 11.67 -3.21
N PHE A 186 -1.30 11.48 -2.02
CA PHE A 186 -2.00 11.40 -0.75
C PHE A 186 -1.78 12.69 0.05
N LEU A 187 -2.80 13.09 0.81
CA LEU A 187 -2.70 14.09 1.86
C LEU A 187 -3.20 13.44 3.15
N ILE A 188 -2.29 13.18 4.08
CA ILE A 188 -2.58 12.54 5.37
C ILE A 188 -2.51 13.60 6.46
N ASN A 189 -3.66 13.95 7.06
CA ASN A 189 -3.78 15.07 8.00
C ASN A 189 -3.12 16.35 7.45
N GLY A 190 -3.34 16.63 6.16
CA GLY A 190 -2.76 17.77 5.45
C GLY A 190 -1.30 17.63 5.00
N LYS A 191 -0.60 16.56 5.39
CA LYS A 191 0.79 16.31 4.96
C LYS A 191 0.81 15.54 3.63
N PRO A 192 1.45 16.08 2.58
CA PRO A 192 1.47 15.43 1.27
C PRO A 192 2.46 14.27 1.24
N VAL A 193 2.09 13.21 0.55
CA VAL A 193 2.96 12.13 0.07
C VAL A 193 2.64 11.91 -1.40
N THR A 194 3.67 11.88 -2.25
CA THR A 194 3.51 11.63 -3.68
C THR A 194 4.36 10.43 -4.03
N LEU A 195 3.73 9.42 -4.64
CA LEU A 195 4.40 8.31 -5.31
C LEU A 195 4.25 8.48 -6.82
N THR A 196 5.21 7.97 -7.58
CA THR A 196 5.12 7.90 -9.04
C THR A 196 5.57 6.54 -9.52
N GLU A 197 5.06 6.12 -10.66
CA GLU A 197 5.57 5.01 -11.46
C GLU A 197 5.55 5.42 -12.93
N GLU A 198 6.34 4.72 -13.75
CA GLU A 198 6.17 4.77 -15.19
C GLU A 198 5.24 3.66 -15.64
N ASN A 199 4.51 3.87 -16.74
CA ASN A 199 3.80 2.76 -17.36
C ASN A 199 4.80 1.73 -17.87
N PHE A 200 4.44 0.45 -17.78
CA PHE A 200 5.19 -0.61 -18.43
C PHE A 200 5.32 -0.31 -19.92
N PRO A 201 6.49 -0.59 -20.53
CA PRO A 201 6.66 -0.47 -21.97
C PRO A 201 5.65 -1.36 -22.71
N ASP A 202 5.01 -0.81 -23.75
CA ASP A 202 4.08 -1.51 -24.66
C ASP A 202 4.83 -2.48 -25.60
#